data_AF-A0ABC8XDK8-F1
#
_entry.id   AF-A0ABC8XDK8-F1
#
_cell.length_a   1.000
_cell.length_b   1.000
_cell.length_c   1.000
_cell.angle_alpha   90.00
_cell.angle_beta   90.00
_cell.angle_gamma   90.00
#
_symmetry.space_group_name_H-M   'P 1'
#
loop_
_entity.id
_entity.type
_entity.pdbx_description
1 polymer ?
#
loop_
_entity_poly.entity_id
_entity_poly.type
_entity_poly.pdbx_seq_one_letter_code
_entity_poly.pdbx_strand_id
1 'polypeptide(L)'
;MAKRKNRRRKRNPAVNFTDDIIVEILSRLPVKSLCRCNCVSSRWRDLISHPDHRKRLPQTLAGLFYVTENQGRFPQQALHFTNIWDWERRRPIPPPLICPSLSFIPGHEDISIVNSCNGLLLCRRPESTSFDTFGYVVCNPATESWVALPGSSSGGELRAAWLGFDPAVSSHFHVFEFVDKYHGYGAVTGVEIYSSQTGVWSYKETKWYSGVTITGDESSVFYNGLLHLVVAQFAIVAVDLEGETWWMVASPEDVNPMFDWDPGFVGRYQGRLCYINQSAYASHLSIWVLEDYATEEWTLKHRVSIQRLTEKIITPPSNYNIITVHPDCNWILYAAGWDETLMAYNVDREEVHVIRNLGSDSIVSSYNPYIPLYSGSLTDGQ
;
A
#
# COMPACT_ATOMS: atom_id res chain seq x y z
N MET A 1 64.65 -33.55 -16.16
CA MET A 1 63.38 -33.07 -16.75
C MET A 1 62.24 -33.40 -15.79
N ALA A 2 61.63 -32.39 -15.14
CA ALA A 2 60.41 -32.57 -14.36
C ALA A 2 59.38 -31.52 -14.80
N LYS A 3 58.28 -32.00 -15.40
CA LYS A 3 57.18 -31.18 -15.94
C LYS A 3 56.40 -30.52 -14.81
N ARG A 4 56.45 -29.18 -14.74
CA ARG A 4 55.61 -28.36 -13.87
C ARG A 4 54.17 -28.39 -14.40
N LYS A 5 53.29 -29.11 -13.71
CA LYS A 5 51.86 -29.25 -14.06
C LYS A 5 51.14 -27.91 -13.79
N ASN A 6 50.82 -27.17 -14.85
CA ASN A 6 49.98 -25.97 -14.77
C ASN A 6 48.56 -26.38 -14.34
N ARG A 7 48.18 -26.07 -13.08
CA ARG A 7 46.78 -26.14 -12.64
C ARG A 7 46.00 -25.04 -13.36
N ARG A 8 45.28 -25.40 -14.44
CA ARG A 8 44.22 -24.56 -15.00
C ARG A 8 43.24 -24.23 -13.87
N ARG A 9 43.13 -22.96 -13.48
CA ARG A 9 42.00 -22.44 -12.69
C ARG A 9 40.73 -22.87 -13.42
N LYS A 10 39.92 -23.75 -12.83
CA LYS A 10 38.56 -24.02 -13.30
C LYS A 10 37.83 -22.66 -13.28
N ARG A 11 37.54 -22.08 -14.45
CA ARG A 11 36.63 -20.94 -14.56
C ARG A 11 35.29 -21.40 -13.98
N ASN A 12 34.81 -20.70 -12.97
CA ASN A 12 33.52 -20.96 -12.35
C ASN A 12 32.44 -20.70 -13.43
N PRO A 13 31.58 -21.66 -13.80
CA PRO A 13 30.60 -21.46 -14.88
C PRO A 13 29.57 -20.35 -14.58
N ALA A 14 29.46 -19.92 -13.32
CA ALA A 14 28.69 -18.75 -12.89
C ALA A 14 29.21 -17.41 -13.47
N VAL A 15 30.38 -17.38 -14.12
CA VAL A 15 30.97 -16.17 -14.74
C VAL A 15 30.30 -15.80 -16.08
N ASN A 16 29.41 -16.64 -16.64
CA ASN A 16 28.90 -16.46 -18.01
C ASN A 16 27.45 -15.95 -18.16
N PHE A 17 26.73 -15.63 -17.09
CA PHE A 17 25.44 -14.95 -17.25
C PHE A 17 25.67 -13.44 -17.36
N THR A 18 25.01 -12.77 -18.30
CA THR A 18 24.91 -11.30 -18.32
C THR A 18 24.06 -10.83 -17.15
N ASP A 19 24.21 -9.56 -16.77
CA ASP A 19 23.42 -8.96 -15.69
C ASP A 19 21.91 -9.06 -15.99
N ASP A 20 21.50 -8.85 -17.24
CA ASP A 20 20.10 -9.00 -17.67
C ASP A 20 19.52 -10.40 -17.42
N ILE A 21 20.30 -11.45 -17.71
CA ILE A 21 19.85 -12.83 -17.49
C ILE A 21 19.76 -13.13 -16.00
N ILE A 22 20.71 -12.62 -15.21
CA ILE A 22 20.66 -12.78 -13.75
C ILE A 22 19.40 -12.08 -13.22
N VAL A 23 19.14 -10.85 -13.64
CA VAL A 23 17.94 -10.09 -13.24
C VAL A 23 16.66 -10.80 -13.67
N GLU A 24 16.61 -11.39 -14.86
CA GLU A 24 15.46 -12.17 -15.33
C GLU A 24 15.26 -13.49 -14.54
N ILE A 25 16.34 -14.11 -14.07
CA ILE A 25 16.24 -15.27 -13.17
C ILE A 25 15.71 -14.78 -11.82
N LEU A 26 16.32 -13.74 -11.26
CA LEU A 26 15.95 -13.15 -9.97
C LEU A 26 14.50 -12.65 -9.97
N SER A 27 14.00 -12.12 -11.09
CA SER A 27 12.63 -11.64 -11.23
C SER A 27 11.57 -12.75 -11.12
N ARG A 28 11.97 -14.01 -11.30
CA ARG A 28 11.08 -15.18 -11.23
C ARG A 28 11.16 -15.90 -9.88
N LEU A 29 12.08 -15.48 -9.01
CA LEU A 29 12.28 -16.10 -7.70
C LEU A 29 11.28 -15.54 -6.67
N PRO A 30 10.71 -16.36 -5.78
CA PRO A 30 9.98 -15.84 -4.64
C PRO A 30 10.85 -14.88 -3.82
N VAL A 31 10.24 -13.87 -3.20
CA VAL A 31 10.97 -12.79 -2.49
C VAL A 31 11.97 -13.34 -1.45
N LYS A 32 11.63 -14.39 -0.69
CA LYS A 32 12.57 -15.02 0.25
C LYS A 32 13.84 -15.56 -0.41
N SER A 33 13.69 -16.17 -1.60
CA SER A 33 14.83 -16.67 -2.37
C SER A 33 15.66 -15.50 -2.90
N LEU A 34 15.02 -14.42 -3.33
CA LEU A 34 15.68 -13.17 -3.71
C LEU A 34 16.47 -12.56 -2.55
N CYS A 35 15.95 -12.56 -1.32
CA CYS A 35 16.71 -12.07 -0.16
C CYS A 35 17.96 -12.92 0.11
N ARG A 36 17.85 -14.24 -0.01
CA ARG A 36 19.01 -15.14 0.13
C ARG A 36 20.05 -14.92 -0.99
N CYS A 37 19.60 -14.46 -2.16
CA CYS A 37 20.47 -14.13 -3.28
C CYS A 37 21.41 -12.95 -3.00
N ASN A 38 21.06 -12.03 -2.08
CA ASN A 38 21.96 -10.97 -1.59
C ASN A 38 23.24 -11.52 -0.92
N CYS A 39 23.21 -12.77 -0.45
CA CYS A 39 24.33 -13.44 0.19
C CYS A 39 25.18 -14.26 -0.79
N VAL A 40 24.75 -14.44 -2.05
CA VAL A 40 25.42 -15.30 -3.02
C VAL A 40 26.71 -14.66 -3.56
N SER A 41 26.67 -13.38 -3.90
CA SER A 41 27.84 -12.60 -4.33
C SER A 41 27.58 -11.09 -4.24
N SER A 42 28.63 -10.28 -4.25
CA SER A 42 28.50 -8.81 -4.37
C SER A 42 27.75 -8.43 -5.64
N ARG A 43 28.10 -9.02 -6.79
CA ARG A 43 27.43 -8.79 -8.07
C ARG A 43 25.92 -9.01 -8.00
N TRP A 44 25.47 -10.09 -7.38
CA TRP A 44 24.04 -10.37 -7.24
C TRP A 44 23.36 -9.37 -6.30
N ARG A 45 24.02 -9.02 -5.20
CA ARG A 45 23.54 -7.98 -4.29
C ARG A 45 23.41 -6.62 -4.98
N ASP A 46 24.40 -6.24 -5.78
CA ASP A 46 24.42 -4.98 -6.54
C ASP A 46 23.30 -4.96 -7.58
N LEU A 47 23.05 -6.08 -8.27
CA LEU A 47 21.91 -6.19 -9.21
C LEU A 47 20.56 -6.14 -8.51
N ILE A 48 20.43 -6.76 -7.33
CA ILE A 48 19.19 -6.74 -6.55
C ILE A 48 18.91 -5.34 -6.01
N SER A 49 19.96 -4.62 -5.59
CA SER A 49 19.84 -3.27 -5.05
C SER A 49 19.73 -2.20 -6.14
N HIS A 50 20.07 -2.49 -7.39
CA HIS A 50 20.06 -1.54 -8.51
C HIS A 50 18.63 -1.03 -8.80
N PRO A 51 18.40 0.30 -8.87
CA PRO A 51 17.08 0.89 -9.09
C PRO A 51 16.36 0.33 -10.33
N ASP A 52 17.06 0.22 -11.46
CA ASP A 52 16.51 -0.27 -12.73
C ASP A 52 16.01 -1.73 -12.66
N HIS A 53 16.53 -2.51 -11.72
CA HIS A 53 16.17 -3.91 -11.56
C HIS A 53 15.08 -4.10 -10.51
N ARG A 54 14.93 -3.18 -9.54
CA ARG A 54 13.87 -3.24 -8.52
C ARG A 54 12.47 -3.35 -9.10
N LYS A 55 12.18 -2.65 -10.21
CA LYS A 55 10.88 -2.75 -10.93
C LYS A 55 10.61 -4.13 -11.52
N ARG A 56 11.67 -4.87 -11.83
CA ARG A 56 11.59 -6.20 -12.44
C ARG A 56 11.57 -7.29 -11.39
N LEU A 57 12.02 -7.03 -10.17
CA LEU A 57 12.03 -8.01 -9.09
C LEU A 57 10.63 -8.16 -8.48
N PRO A 58 10.24 -9.37 -8.07
CA PRO A 58 8.91 -9.62 -7.57
C PRO A 58 8.71 -8.88 -6.26
N GLN A 59 7.80 -7.92 -6.31
CA GLN A 59 7.24 -7.23 -5.17
C GLN A 59 5.85 -7.80 -4.91
N THR A 60 5.81 -9.09 -4.58
CA THR A 60 4.54 -9.77 -4.40
C THR A 60 3.91 -9.33 -3.10
N LEU A 61 2.64 -8.92 -3.19
CA LEU A 61 1.77 -8.68 -2.06
C LEU A 61 1.79 -9.92 -1.14
N ALA A 62 2.42 -9.79 0.03
CA ALA A 62 2.65 -10.93 0.92
C ALA A 62 1.50 -11.15 1.88
N GLY A 63 0.79 -10.09 2.23
CA GLY A 63 -0.29 -10.16 3.19
C GLY A 63 -0.94 -8.81 3.45
N LEU A 64 -1.72 -8.79 4.51
CA LEU A 64 -2.55 -7.69 4.93
C LEU A 64 -2.39 -7.48 6.42
N PHE A 65 -1.99 -6.26 6.80
CA PHE A 65 -2.17 -5.79 8.17
C PHE A 65 -3.59 -5.30 8.36
N TYR A 66 -4.20 -5.65 9.49
CA TYR A 66 -5.53 -5.16 9.84
C TYR A 66 -5.68 -5.10 11.35
N VAL A 67 -6.47 -4.13 11.80
CA VAL A 67 -6.78 -3.96 13.22
C VAL A 67 -8.19 -4.44 13.45
N THR A 68 -8.36 -5.25 14.49
CA THR A 68 -9.68 -5.62 15.00
C THR A 68 -9.96 -4.79 16.25
N GLU A 69 -11.22 -4.47 16.52
CA GLU A 69 -11.66 -3.86 17.77
C GLU A 69 -12.70 -4.73 18.46
N ASN A 70 -12.46 -5.10 19.72
CA ASN A 70 -13.38 -5.90 20.52
C ASN A 70 -13.44 -5.38 21.95
N GLN A 71 -14.63 -4.92 22.36
CA GLN A 71 -14.90 -4.32 23.67
C GLN A 71 -14.79 -5.32 24.84
N GLY A 72 -14.83 -6.62 24.56
CA GLY A 72 -14.75 -7.70 25.55
C GLY A 72 -13.35 -8.25 25.80
N ARG A 73 -12.30 -7.70 25.18
CA ARG A 73 -10.90 -8.08 25.41
C ARG A 73 -10.04 -6.90 25.84
N PHE A 74 -8.86 -7.19 26.39
CA PHE A 74 -7.82 -6.20 26.68
C PHE A 74 -6.48 -6.64 26.07
N PRO A 75 -5.81 -5.80 25.26
CA PRO A 75 -6.26 -4.50 24.76
C PRO A 75 -7.49 -4.62 23.83
N GLN A 76 -8.31 -3.57 23.76
CA GLN A 76 -9.53 -3.57 22.93
C GLN A 76 -9.18 -3.73 21.45
N GLN A 77 -8.11 -3.07 21.00
CA GLN A 77 -7.59 -3.20 19.65
C GLN A 77 -6.48 -4.26 19.58
N ALA A 78 -6.44 -5.00 18.48
CA ALA A 78 -5.38 -5.96 18.21
C ALA A 78 -4.99 -5.90 16.74
N LEU A 79 -3.69 -5.73 16.51
CA LEU A 79 -3.07 -5.73 15.20
C LEU A 79 -2.79 -7.16 14.75
N HIS A 80 -3.23 -7.48 13.53
CA HIS A 80 -3.08 -8.80 12.93
C HIS A 80 -2.34 -8.70 11.59
N PHE A 81 -1.77 -9.83 11.17
CA PHE A 81 -1.26 -10.02 9.83
C PHE A 81 -1.79 -11.32 9.24
N THR A 82 -2.46 -11.22 8.09
CA THR A 82 -2.91 -12.39 7.32
C THR A 82 -2.09 -12.50 6.04
N ASN A 83 -1.50 -13.68 5.82
CA ASN A 83 -0.80 -13.98 4.58
C ASN A 83 -1.78 -14.17 3.43
N ILE A 84 -1.41 -13.69 2.26
CA ILE A 84 -2.18 -13.92 1.03
C ILE A 84 -1.70 -15.21 0.36
N TRP A 85 -2.60 -15.84 -0.39
CA TRP A 85 -2.37 -17.10 -1.06
C TRP A 85 -1.80 -16.86 -2.47
N ASP A 86 -0.84 -17.70 -2.89
CA ASP A 86 -0.33 -17.70 -4.27
C ASP A 86 -1.36 -18.45 -5.12
N TRP A 87 -2.28 -17.70 -5.72
CA TRP A 87 -3.42 -18.28 -6.41
C TRP A 87 -3.07 -18.90 -7.77
N GLU A 88 -2.01 -18.41 -8.42
CA GLU A 88 -1.49 -19.02 -9.63
C GLU A 88 -0.93 -20.42 -9.36
N ARG A 89 -0.15 -20.55 -8.27
CA ARG A 89 0.48 -21.82 -7.89
C ARG A 89 -0.36 -22.65 -6.93
N ARG A 90 -1.57 -22.19 -6.59
CA ARG A 90 -2.52 -22.82 -5.66
C ARG A 90 -1.87 -23.27 -4.36
N ARG A 91 -1.02 -22.44 -3.77
CA ARG A 91 -0.35 -22.73 -2.49
C ARG A 91 -0.24 -21.47 -1.62
N PRO A 92 -0.11 -21.58 -0.30
CA PRO A 92 0.17 -20.43 0.54
C PRO A 92 1.50 -19.77 0.13
N ILE A 93 1.54 -18.43 0.07
CA ILE A 93 2.82 -17.71 0.07
C ILE A 93 3.45 -17.97 1.45
N PRO A 94 4.71 -18.42 1.52
CA PRO A 94 5.38 -18.55 2.82
C PRO A 94 5.37 -17.20 3.53
N PRO A 95 4.93 -17.13 4.81
CA PRO A 95 4.78 -15.86 5.51
C PRO A 95 6.06 -15.05 5.46
N PRO A 96 6.01 -13.74 5.18
CA PRO A 96 7.22 -12.93 5.23
C PRO A 96 7.81 -12.99 6.64
N LEU A 97 9.13 -12.88 6.74
CA LEU A 97 9.82 -12.82 8.03
C LEU A 97 9.62 -11.41 8.61
N ILE A 98 8.44 -11.17 9.18
CA ILE A 98 8.06 -9.92 9.83
C ILE A 98 7.54 -10.21 11.22
N CYS A 99 7.61 -9.22 12.12
CA CYS A 99 6.97 -9.27 13.42
C CYS A 99 5.65 -8.47 13.37
N PRO A 100 4.47 -9.13 13.31
CA PRO A 100 3.19 -8.44 13.14
C PRO A 100 2.86 -7.43 14.24
N SER A 101 3.37 -7.63 15.45
CA SER A 101 3.16 -6.71 16.58
C SER A 101 4.02 -5.45 16.48
N LEU A 102 4.97 -5.37 15.53
CA LEU A 102 5.92 -4.25 15.40
C LEU A 102 6.77 -4.03 16.67
N SER A 103 7.08 -5.08 17.43
CA SER A 103 7.78 -5.00 18.72
C SER A 103 9.21 -4.45 18.66
N PHE A 104 9.78 -4.30 17.46
CA PHE A 104 11.05 -3.63 17.23
C PHE A 104 10.96 -2.09 17.37
N ILE A 105 9.74 -1.53 17.47
CA ILE A 105 9.49 -0.12 17.73
C ILE A 105 9.21 0.08 19.24
N PRO A 106 9.93 0.97 19.94
CA PRO A 106 9.61 1.30 21.32
C PRO A 106 8.18 1.85 21.44
N GLY A 107 7.41 1.35 22.41
CA GLY A 107 6.01 1.75 22.60
C GLY A 107 5.04 1.15 21.59
N HIS A 108 5.40 0.04 20.91
CA HIS A 108 4.55 -0.64 19.92
C HIS A 108 3.12 -0.97 20.34
N GLU A 109 2.86 -1.12 21.64
CA GLU A 109 1.54 -1.45 22.19
C GLU A 109 0.48 -0.38 21.86
N ASP A 110 0.91 0.87 21.71
CA ASP A 110 0.04 2.03 21.43
C ASP A 110 0.14 2.52 19.98
N ILE A 111 0.86 1.80 19.11
CA ILE A 111 1.06 2.21 17.72
C ILE A 111 -0.16 1.83 16.88
N SER A 112 -0.64 2.80 16.09
CA SER A 112 -1.66 2.57 15.06
C SER A 112 -1.08 2.74 13.66
N ILE A 113 -1.39 1.81 12.75
CA ILE A 113 -1.01 1.93 11.34
C ILE A 113 -2.00 2.86 10.64
N VAL A 114 -1.49 3.91 10.02
CA VAL A 114 -2.26 4.88 9.23
C VAL A 114 -2.31 4.48 7.77
N ASN A 115 -1.15 4.14 7.20
CA ASN A 115 -1.04 3.88 5.78
C ASN A 115 0.11 2.90 5.48
N SER A 116 0.06 2.28 4.31
CA SER A 116 1.10 1.40 3.79
C SER A 116 1.44 1.77 2.35
N CYS A 117 2.73 1.81 2.02
CA CYS A 117 3.18 2.15 0.67
C CYS A 117 4.51 1.46 0.34
N ASN A 118 4.50 0.57 -0.67
CA ASN A 118 5.66 -0.14 -1.21
C ASN A 118 6.63 -0.70 -0.16
N GLY A 119 6.06 -1.30 0.89
CA GLY A 119 6.76 -2.03 1.95
C GLY A 119 7.18 -1.23 3.17
N LEU A 120 6.84 0.04 3.20
CA LEU A 120 6.88 0.87 4.38
C LEU A 120 5.49 1.02 4.98
N LEU A 121 5.43 1.14 6.30
CA LEU A 121 4.23 1.49 7.05
C LEU A 121 4.41 2.87 7.66
N LEU A 122 3.39 3.70 7.54
CA LEU A 122 3.24 4.93 8.30
C LEU A 122 2.38 4.63 9.52
N CYS A 123 2.91 4.93 10.70
CA CYS A 123 2.23 4.70 11.96
C CYS A 123 2.15 6.00 12.79
N ARG A 124 1.12 6.10 13.63
CA ARG A 124 1.04 7.09 14.70
C ARG A 124 1.47 6.45 16.01
N ARG A 125 2.22 7.20 16.79
CA ARG A 125 2.66 6.84 18.13
C ARG A 125 2.24 7.95 19.09
N PRO A 126 1.47 7.66 20.15
CA PRO A 126 1.14 8.64 21.17
C PRO A 126 2.43 9.18 21.84
N GLU A 127 2.50 10.50 22.00
CA GLU A 127 3.65 11.17 22.66
C GLU A 127 3.37 11.48 24.13
N SER A 128 2.11 11.49 24.54
CA SER A 128 1.71 11.72 25.92
C SER A 128 0.46 10.90 26.26
N THR A 129 0.01 10.99 27.53
CA THR A 129 -1.24 10.38 27.97
C THR A 129 -2.49 11.11 27.47
N SER A 130 -2.36 12.28 26.83
CA SER A 130 -3.48 12.90 26.13
C SER A 130 -3.65 12.27 24.74
N PHE A 131 -4.89 12.02 24.35
CA PHE A 131 -5.24 11.41 23.06
C PHE A 131 -4.94 12.31 21.85
N ASP A 132 -4.61 13.58 22.09
CA ASP A 132 -4.45 14.57 21.04
C ASP A 132 -3.02 14.59 20.49
N THR A 133 -1.99 14.32 21.32
CA THR A 133 -0.59 14.42 20.89
C THR A 133 -0.03 13.09 20.40
N PHE A 134 0.32 13.03 19.13
CA PHE A 134 1.01 11.89 18.53
C PHE A 134 2.14 12.35 17.60
N GLY A 135 3.13 11.48 17.45
CA GLY A 135 4.20 11.60 16.47
C GLY A 135 4.06 10.52 15.39
N TYR A 136 4.61 10.80 14.21
CA TYR A 136 4.66 9.81 13.14
C TYR A 136 5.92 8.96 13.24
N VAL A 137 5.77 7.66 12.97
CA VAL A 137 6.87 6.71 12.79
C VAL A 137 6.69 6.05 11.43
N VAL A 138 7.76 6.02 10.64
CA VAL A 138 7.80 5.21 9.42
C VAL A 138 8.65 3.98 9.71
N CYS A 139 8.12 2.80 9.42
CA CYS A 139 8.82 1.55 9.68
C CYS A 139 8.81 0.61 8.48
N ASN A 140 9.83 -0.24 8.44
CA ASN A 140 9.93 -1.35 7.51
C ASN A 140 9.90 -2.67 8.31
N PRO A 141 8.74 -3.35 8.38
CA PRO A 141 8.60 -4.61 9.10
C PRO A 141 9.53 -5.72 8.62
N ALA A 142 9.97 -5.70 7.36
CA ALA A 142 10.82 -6.74 6.77
C ALA A 142 12.30 -6.62 7.15
N THR A 143 12.74 -5.42 7.55
CA THR A 143 14.11 -5.16 8.02
C THR A 143 14.17 -4.81 9.51
N GLU A 144 13.01 -4.72 10.17
CA GLU A 144 12.87 -4.28 11.56
C GLU A 144 13.50 -2.89 11.83
N SER A 145 13.60 -2.06 10.79
CA SER A 145 14.09 -0.67 10.90
C SER A 145 12.93 0.31 10.98
N TRP A 146 13.13 1.42 11.69
CA TRP A 146 12.14 2.48 11.81
C TRP A 146 12.80 3.84 12.02
N VAL A 147 12.05 4.91 11.77
CA VAL A 147 12.45 6.29 11.99
C VAL A 147 11.27 7.08 12.54
N ALA A 148 11.50 7.83 13.62
CA ALA A 148 10.52 8.80 14.11
C ALA A 148 10.67 10.09 13.31
N LEU A 149 9.55 10.67 12.90
CA LEU A 149 9.53 11.94 12.19
C LEU A 149 9.58 13.09 13.21
N PRO A 150 10.20 14.23 12.88
CA PRO A 150 10.02 15.44 13.67
C PRO A 150 8.54 15.82 13.67
N GLY A 151 8.07 16.49 14.73
CA GLY A 151 6.72 17.05 14.75
C GLY A 151 6.52 18.00 13.58
N SER A 152 5.37 17.92 12.92
CA SER A 152 4.95 18.93 11.95
C SER A 152 4.66 20.26 12.67
N SER A 153 4.55 21.35 11.91
CA SER A 153 4.35 22.69 12.51
C SER A 153 3.03 22.82 13.28
N SER A 154 2.16 21.82 13.15
CA SER A 154 0.81 21.76 13.71
C SER A 154 0.61 20.62 14.71
N GLY A 155 1.70 20.09 15.29
CA GLY A 155 1.70 18.84 16.06
C GLY A 155 0.57 18.69 17.09
N GLY A 156 -0.13 17.55 17.04
CA GLY A 156 -1.11 17.13 18.04
C GLY A 156 -2.58 17.21 17.64
N GLU A 157 -2.92 17.17 16.36
CA GLU A 157 -4.30 17.06 15.87
C GLU A 157 -4.43 15.88 14.90
N LEU A 158 -5.51 15.10 15.02
CA LEU A 158 -5.76 13.95 14.14
C LEU A 158 -5.93 14.41 12.68
N ARG A 159 -4.85 14.36 11.90
CA ARG A 159 -4.82 14.75 10.49
C ARG A 159 -4.67 13.58 9.56
N ALA A 160 -5.34 13.66 8.43
CA ALA A 160 -5.28 12.66 7.38
C ALA A 160 -3.87 12.63 6.77
N ALA A 161 -3.22 11.46 6.79
CA ALA A 161 -1.82 11.33 6.38
C ALA A 161 -1.54 10.08 5.56
N TRP A 162 -0.67 10.21 4.56
CA TRP A 162 -0.31 9.15 3.62
C TRP A 162 1.18 9.09 3.35
N LEU A 163 1.65 7.90 2.98
CA LEU A 163 3.03 7.65 2.62
C LEU A 163 3.21 7.67 1.10
N GLY A 164 4.17 8.47 0.62
CA GLY A 164 4.65 8.44 -0.76
C GLY A 164 6.03 7.83 -0.84
N PHE A 165 6.14 6.63 -1.40
CA PHE A 165 7.42 5.95 -1.56
C PHE A 165 7.42 5.07 -2.79
N ASP A 166 8.38 5.25 -3.69
CA ASP A 166 8.65 4.32 -4.78
C ASP A 166 10.12 3.83 -4.67
N PRO A 167 10.35 2.60 -4.17
CA PRO A 167 11.70 2.07 -3.99
C PRO A 167 12.46 1.92 -5.30
N ALA A 168 11.80 1.95 -6.45
CA ALA A 168 12.46 1.89 -7.75
C ALA A 168 12.95 3.26 -8.24
N VAL A 169 12.48 4.36 -7.64
CA VAL A 169 12.86 5.73 -8.03
C VAL A 169 13.84 6.32 -7.01
N SER A 170 13.57 6.14 -5.71
CA SER A 170 14.38 6.74 -4.64
C SER A 170 14.45 5.82 -3.42
N SER A 171 15.51 5.96 -2.62
CA SER A 171 15.57 5.39 -1.26
C SER A 171 14.81 6.25 -0.23
N HIS A 172 14.41 7.46 -0.62
CA HIS A 172 13.72 8.40 0.25
C HIS A 172 12.20 8.30 0.09
N PHE A 173 11.52 8.24 1.22
CA PHE A 173 10.06 8.36 1.33
C PHE A 173 9.65 9.78 1.69
N HIS A 174 8.37 10.06 1.46
CA HIS A 174 7.69 11.30 1.85
C HIS A 174 6.43 10.98 2.64
N VAL A 175 6.04 11.86 3.56
CA VAL A 175 4.76 11.78 4.27
C VAL A 175 3.96 13.03 3.97
N PHE A 176 2.73 12.84 3.53
CA PHE A 176 1.77 13.90 3.26
C PHE A 176 0.82 14.00 4.43
N GLU A 177 0.74 15.17 5.06
CA GLU A 177 -0.23 15.47 6.11
C GLU A 177 -1.14 16.59 5.63
N PHE A 178 -2.41 16.29 5.37
CA PHE A 178 -3.35 17.27 4.87
C PHE A 178 -3.86 18.17 5.99
N VAL A 179 -3.97 19.46 5.66
CA VAL A 179 -4.43 20.52 6.56
C VAL A 179 -5.81 20.97 6.11
N ASP A 180 -6.74 21.10 7.04
CA ASP A 180 -8.10 21.58 6.75
C ASP A 180 -8.57 22.62 7.79
N LYS A 181 -9.69 23.30 7.48
CA LYS A 181 -10.20 24.41 8.29
C LYS A 181 -10.80 24.02 9.64
N TYR A 182 -11.20 22.76 9.83
CA TYR A 182 -12.03 22.31 10.96
C TYR A 182 -11.57 20.96 11.53
N HIS A 183 -10.27 20.68 11.50
CA HIS A 183 -9.64 19.51 12.11
C HIS A 183 -10.32 18.18 11.75
N GLY A 184 -10.42 17.88 10.45
CA GLY A 184 -10.98 16.63 9.89
C GLY A 184 -12.40 16.76 9.32
N TYR A 185 -13.02 17.94 9.45
CA TYR A 185 -14.38 18.20 8.92
C TYR A 185 -14.42 19.36 7.92
N GLY A 186 -13.27 19.96 7.62
CA GLY A 186 -13.16 21.13 6.77
C GLY A 186 -12.71 20.82 5.36
N ALA A 187 -12.86 21.84 4.50
CA ALA A 187 -12.19 21.82 3.22
C ALA A 187 -10.67 21.90 3.43
N VAL A 188 -9.93 21.11 2.65
CA VAL A 188 -8.48 21.12 2.60
C VAL A 188 -8.00 22.54 2.27
N THR A 189 -7.03 23.03 3.04
CA THR A 189 -6.37 24.34 2.85
C THR A 189 -4.93 24.17 2.35
N GLY A 190 -4.32 23.02 2.58
CA GLY A 190 -2.96 22.73 2.16
C GLY A 190 -2.50 21.36 2.59
N VAL A 191 -1.20 21.13 2.45
CA VAL A 191 -0.53 19.89 2.84
C VAL A 191 0.85 20.22 3.42
N GLU A 192 1.19 19.60 4.54
CA GLU A 192 2.56 19.53 5.05
C GLU A 192 3.20 18.25 4.49
N ILE A 193 4.32 18.40 3.77
CA ILE A 193 5.04 17.28 3.17
C ILE A 193 6.40 17.13 3.84
N TYR A 194 6.61 15.99 4.51
CA TYR A 194 7.91 15.58 5.02
C TYR A 194 8.71 14.89 3.92
N SER A 195 9.99 15.23 3.78
CA SER A 195 10.94 14.47 2.97
C SER A 195 12.00 13.83 3.84
N SER A 196 12.16 12.50 3.73
CA SER A 196 13.26 11.78 4.41
C SER A 196 14.64 12.11 3.85
N GLN A 197 14.73 12.78 2.70
CA GLN A 197 16.01 13.24 2.14
C GLN A 197 16.52 14.48 2.87
N THR A 198 15.62 15.42 3.18
CA THR A 198 15.97 16.68 3.85
C THR A 198 15.77 16.61 5.36
N GLY A 199 14.92 15.69 5.83
CA GLY A 199 14.53 15.56 7.23
C GLY A 199 13.58 16.66 7.71
N VAL A 200 12.93 17.39 6.80
CA VAL A 200 12.15 18.60 7.12
C VAL A 200 10.74 18.55 6.50
N TRP A 201 9.78 19.14 7.20
CA TRP A 201 8.42 19.39 6.71
C TRP A 201 8.34 20.68 5.89
N SER A 202 7.60 20.66 4.80
CA SER A 202 7.32 21.84 3.97
C SER A 202 5.83 22.00 3.76
N TYR A 203 5.30 23.18 4.05
CA TYR A 203 3.88 23.48 3.84
C TYR A 203 3.65 24.01 2.42
N LYS A 204 2.57 23.54 1.80
CA LYS A 204 2.08 24.00 0.50
C LYS A 204 0.58 24.25 0.57
N GLU A 205 0.16 25.43 0.14
CA GLU A 205 -1.26 25.77 0.02
C GLU A 205 -1.89 24.93 -1.10
N THR A 206 -3.13 24.48 -0.88
CA THR A 206 -3.84 23.66 -1.86
C THR A 206 -4.10 24.45 -3.13
N LYS A 207 -3.95 23.78 -4.28
CA LYS A 207 -4.34 24.31 -5.59
C LYS A 207 -5.59 23.64 -6.15
N TRP A 208 -6.23 22.76 -5.36
CA TRP A 208 -7.53 22.20 -5.72
C TRP A 208 -8.65 23.23 -5.58
N TYR A 209 -9.77 23.00 -6.26
CA TYR A 209 -10.95 23.86 -6.14
C TYR A 209 -11.48 23.87 -4.70
N SER A 210 -12.15 24.96 -4.32
CA SER A 210 -12.72 25.12 -2.98
C SER A 210 -13.74 24.01 -2.68
N GLY A 211 -13.57 23.34 -1.54
CA GLY A 211 -14.54 22.37 -1.03
C GLY A 211 -14.11 20.90 -1.07
N VAL A 212 -12.87 20.59 -1.49
CA VAL A 212 -12.30 19.24 -1.32
C VAL A 212 -12.20 18.90 0.15
N THR A 213 -12.74 17.76 0.55
CA THR A 213 -12.71 17.28 1.95
C THR A 213 -12.00 15.95 2.00
N ILE A 214 -11.16 15.77 3.02
CA ILE A 214 -10.42 14.55 3.28
C ILE A 214 -10.65 14.14 4.74
N THR A 215 -11.09 12.91 4.98
CA THR A 215 -11.48 12.34 6.28
C THR A 215 -10.45 11.38 6.87
N GLY A 216 -9.51 10.87 6.06
CA GLY A 216 -8.37 10.04 6.49
C GLY A 216 -8.55 8.53 6.30
N ASP A 217 -9.68 8.09 5.77
CA ASP A 217 -10.02 6.71 5.41
C ASP A 217 -10.03 6.48 3.89
N GLU A 218 -9.68 7.50 3.10
CA GLU A 218 -9.71 7.43 1.65
C GLU A 218 -8.77 6.36 1.09
N SER A 219 -9.27 5.69 0.05
CA SER A 219 -8.43 4.90 -0.83
C SER A 219 -7.35 5.77 -1.46
N SER A 220 -6.13 5.24 -1.49
CA SER A 220 -4.94 5.97 -1.94
C SER A 220 -4.00 5.09 -2.75
N VAL A 221 -3.29 5.71 -3.69
CA VAL A 221 -2.17 5.06 -4.36
C VAL A 221 -1.08 6.05 -4.73
N PHE A 222 0.17 5.71 -4.38
CA PHE A 222 1.33 6.44 -4.85
C PHE A 222 1.79 5.85 -6.19
N TYR A 223 1.72 6.65 -7.25
CA TYR A 223 1.98 6.21 -8.61
C TYR A 223 2.56 7.35 -9.45
N ASN A 224 3.61 7.07 -10.22
CA ASN A 224 4.30 8.04 -11.08
C ASN A 224 4.70 9.35 -10.36
N GLY A 225 5.13 9.25 -9.09
CA GLY A 225 5.57 10.42 -8.31
C GLY A 225 4.44 11.26 -7.72
N LEU A 226 3.18 10.83 -7.90
CA LEU A 226 1.99 11.52 -7.42
C LEU A 226 1.26 10.62 -6.39
N LEU A 227 0.84 11.22 -5.27
CA LEU A 227 -0.13 10.61 -4.37
C LEU A 227 -1.53 10.86 -4.95
N HIS A 228 -2.27 9.80 -5.25
CA HIS A 228 -3.65 9.88 -5.70
C HIS A 228 -4.60 9.45 -4.58
N LEU A 229 -5.72 10.15 -4.44
CA LEU A 229 -6.76 9.91 -3.42
C LEU A 229 -8.14 9.98 -4.07
N VAL A 230 -9.07 9.15 -3.61
CA VAL A 230 -10.49 9.34 -3.91
C VAL A 230 -11.13 10.13 -2.79
N VAL A 231 -11.67 11.31 -3.09
CA VAL A 231 -12.23 12.22 -2.08
C VAL A 231 -13.75 12.16 -2.01
N ALA A 232 -14.33 12.63 -0.90
CA ALA A 232 -15.77 12.60 -0.62
C ALA A 232 -16.66 13.24 -1.71
N GLN A 233 -16.08 14.08 -2.58
CA GLN A 233 -16.76 14.70 -3.72
C GLN A 233 -16.85 13.78 -4.96
N PHE A 234 -16.57 12.48 -4.85
CA PHE A 234 -16.55 11.52 -5.97
C PHE A 234 -15.59 11.98 -7.07
N ALA A 235 -14.41 12.43 -6.66
CA ALA A 235 -13.33 12.87 -7.53
C ALA A 235 -12.03 12.17 -7.14
N ILE A 236 -11.11 12.06 -8.09
CA ILE A 236 -9.74 11.63 -7.83
C ILE A 236 -8.88 12.87 -7.84
N VAL A 237 -8.14 13.08 -6.75
CA VAL A 237 -7.18 14.17 -6.63
C VAL A 237 -5.78 13.61 -6.59
N ALA A 238 -4.80 14.40 -7.03
CA ALA A 238 -3.40 14.05 -6.88
C ALA A 238 -2.51 15.25 -6.59
N VAL A 239 -1.40 14.97 -5.90
CA VAL A 239 -0.36 15.94 -5.55
C VAL A 239 1.03 15.29 -5.67
N ASP A 240 2.01 16.04 -6.16
CA ASP A 240 3.40 15.57 -6.26
C ASP A 240 4.18 15.67 -4.94
N LEU A 241 5.37 15.08 -4.91
CA LEU A 241 6.25 15.03 -3.74
C LEU A 241 6.67 16.41 -3.20
N GLU A 242 6.55 17.47 -4.00
CA GLU A 242 6.98 18.83 -3.64
C GLU A 242 5.77 19.76 -3.41
N GLY A 243 4.54 19.27 -3.60
CA GLY A 243 3.31 20.04 -3.59
C GLY A 243 3.26 21.15 -4.64
N GLU A 244 3.92 20.97 -5.78
CA GLU A 244 3.96 21.94 -6.87
C GLU A 244 2.92 21.65 -7.95
N THR A 245 2.79 20.37 -8.32
CA THR A 245 1.81 19.87 -9.27
C THR A 245 0.61 19.31 -8.53
N TRP A 246 -0.57 19.80 -8.89
CA TRP A 246 -1.84 19.37 -8.35
C TRP A 246 -2.74 18.98 -9.51
N TRP A 247 -3.43 17.85 -9.39
CA TRP A 247 -4.31 17.32 -10.40
C TRP A 247 -5.63 16.89 -9.77
N MET A 248 -6.70 16.95 -10.54
CA MET A 248 -8.03 16.54 -10.12
C MET A 248 -8.83 16.15 -11.35
N VAL A 249 -9.60 15.07 -11.22
CA VAL A 249 -10.59 14.64 -12.21
C VAL A 249 -11.84 14.15 -11.50
N ALA A 250 -13.01 14.38 -12.08
CA ALA A 250 -14.23 13.74 -11.59
C ALA A 250 -14.13 12.21 -11.75
N SER A 251 -14.76 11.45 -10.86
CA SER A 251 -14.88 10.01 -11.05
C SER A 251 -15.67 9.70 -12.32
N PRO A 252 -15.40 8.57 -13.00
CA PRO A 252 -16.06 8.22 -14.25
C PRO A 252 -17.53 7.80 -14.13
N GLU A 253 -18.05 7.65 -12.91
CA GLU A 253 -19.46 7.31 -12.68
C GLU A 253 -20.23 8.54 -12.20
N ASP A 254 -21.43 8.76 -12.77
CA ASP A 254 -22.37 9.76 -12.29
C ASP A 254 -23.02 9.27 -10.98
N VAL A 255 -22.33 9.47 -9.87
CA VAL A 255 -22.85 9.14 -8.54
C VAL A 255 -23.59 10.34 -7.97
N ASN A 256 -24.77 10.09 -7.38
CA ASN A 256 -25.51 11.13 -6.68
C ASN A 256 -25.05 11.20 -5.21
N PRO A 257 -24.36 12.27 -4.79
CA PRO A 257 -23.82 12.39 -3.42
C PRO A 257 -24.92 12.44 -2.34
N MET A 258 -26.18 12.67 -2.72
CA MET A 258 -27.31 12.67 -1.78
C MET A 258 -27.67 11.26 -1.30
N PHE A 259 -27.28 10.24 -2.07
CA PHE A 259 -27.61 8.85 -1.78
C PHE A 259 -26.40 8.00 -1.46
N ASP A 260 -25.19 8.43 -1.82
CA ASP A 260 -23.98 7.64 -1.63
C ASP A 260 -22.93 8.39 -0.80
N TRP A 261 -22.23 7.66 0.05
CA TRP A 261 -21.22 8.19 0.97
C TRP A 261 -19.84 7.58 0.73
N ASP A 262 -19.75 6.48 -0.03
CA ASP A 262 -18.47 5.83 -0.34
C ASP A 262 -17.97 6.34 -1.70
N PRO A 263 -16.93 7.17 -1.74
CA PRO A 263 -16.51 7.81 -2.98
C PRO A 263 -15.83 6.82 -3.94
N GLY A 264 -15.48 5.61 -3.46
CA GLY A 264 -14.88 4.54 -4.23
C GLY A 264 -13.39 4.35 -3.94
N PHE A 265 -12.79 3.46 -4.73
CA PHE A 265 -11.41 3.00 -4.56
C PHE A 265 -10.52 3.47 -5.73
N VAL A 266 -9.31 3.96 -5.42
CA VAL A 266 -8.26 4.19 -6.41
C VAL A 266 -7.12 3.20 -6.20
N GLY A 267 -6.61 2.66 -7.31
CA GLY A 267 -5.49 1.73 -7.26
C GLY A 267 -4.76 1.62 -8.58
N ARG A 268 -4.07 0.49 -8.76
CA ARG A 268 -3.38 0.16 -9.99
C ARG A 268 -3.93 -1.12 -10.57
N TYR A 269 -4.41 -1.04 -11.81
CA TYR A 269 -4.84 -2.19 -12.58
C TYR A 269 -3.96 -2.29 -13.83
N GLN A 270 -3.24 -3.41 -13.98
CA GLN A 270 -2.33 -3.63 -15.11
C GLN A 270 -1.33 -2.49 -15.32
N GLY A 271 -0.82 -1.91 -14.23
CA GLY A 271 0.17 -0.84 -14.25
C GLY A 271 -0.35 0.56 -14.56
N ARG A 272 -1.67 0.73 -14.79
CA ARG A 272 -2.35 2.02 -14.97
C ARG A 272 -3.20 2.37 -13.76
N LEU A 273 -3.50 3.66 -13.59
CA LEU A 273 -4.40 4.12 -12.55
C LEU A 273 -5.82 3.58 -12.82
N CYS A 274 -6.48 3.07 -11.78
CA CYS A 274 -7.86 2.61 -11.89
C CYS A 274 -8.74 3.19 -10.79
N TYR A 275 -10.02 3.34 -11.13
CA TYR A 275 -11.11 3.66 -10.22
C TYR A 275 -12.06 2.47 -10.13
N ILE A 276 -12.50 2.13 -8.93
CA ILE A 276 -13.50 1.09 -8.67
C ILE A 276 -14.59 1.69 -7.80
N ASN A 277 -15.84 1.60 -8.24
CA ASN A 277 -16.96 2.09 -7.46
C ASN A 277 -17.22 1.18 -6.24
N GLN A 278 -17.64 1.79 -5.13
CA GLN A 278 -17.97 1.06 -3.88
C GLN A 278 -19.38 1.37 -3.37
N SER A 279 -20.21 1.99 -4.22
CA SER A 279 -21.58 2.35 -3.88
C SER A 279 -22.37 1.20 -3.28
N ALA A 280 -22.95 1.43 -2.09
CA ALA A 280 -23.89 0.49 -1.47
C ALA A 280 -25.16 0.28 -2.30
N TYR A 281 -25.44 1.17 -3.26
CA TYR A 281 -26.62 1.14 -4.13
C TYR A 281 -26.29 0.64 -5.54
N ALA A 282 -25.01 0.49 -5.88
CA ALA A 282 -24.65 -0.12 -7.14
C ALA A 282 -25.14 -1.57 -7.18
N SER A 283 -25.48 -2.05 -8.37
CA SER A 283 -25.76 -3.47 -8.61
C SER A 283 -24.51 -4.22 -9.08
N HIS A 284 -23.48 -3.48 -9.48
CA HIS A 284 -22.26 -3.99 -10.09
C HIS A 284 -21.05 -3.22 -9.57
N LEU A 285 -19.95 -3.96 -9.41
CA LEU A 285 -18.62 -3.39 -9.33
C LEU A 285 -18.12 -3.13 -10.76
N SER A 286 -17.65 -1.92 -11.01
CA SER A 286 -17.07 -1.45 -12.26
C SER A 286 -15.60 -1.11 -12.06
N ILE A 287 -14.73 -1.61 -12.93
CA ILE A 287 -13.31 -1.24 -12.94
C ILE A 287 -13.08 -0.31 -14.13
N TRP A 288 -12.80 0.95 -13.82
CA TRP A 288 -12.44 1.97 -14.79
C TRP A 288 -10.93 2.18 -14.79
N VAL A 289 -10.32 2.28 -15.96
CA VAL A 289 -8.89 2.57 -16.11
C VAL A 289 -8.72 3.91 -16.81
N LEU A 290 -7.90 4.77 -16.23
CA LEU A 290 -7.51 6.04 -16.83
C LEU A 290 -6.48 5.75 -17.92
N GLU A 291 -6.82 6.06 -19.16
CA GLU A 291 -5.95 5.80 -20.31
C GLU A 291 -4.94 6.93 -20.50
N ASP A 292 -5.36 8.17 -20.28
CA ASP A 292 -4.54 9.35 -20.49
C ASP A 292 -4.89 10.42 -19.45
N TYR A 293 -3.86 10.94 -18.77
CA TYR A 293 -3.98 11.95 -17.73
C TYR A 293 -4.38 13.34 -18.27
N ALA A 294 -3.96 13.67 -19.50
CA ALA A 294 -4.18 14.96 -20.11
C ALA A 294 -5.55 15.08 -20.78
N THR A 295 -6.06 13.98 -21.33
CA THR A 295 -7.43 13.96 -21.90
C THR A 295 -8.48 13.54 -20.88
N GLU A 296 -8.07 13.07 -19.70
CA GLU A 296 -8.95 12.57 -18.64
C GLU A 296 -9.87 11.43 -19.13
N GLU A 297 -9.38 10.64 -20.09
CA GLU A 297 -10.15 9.59 -20.75
C GLU A 297 -10.20 8.31 -19.91
N TRP A 298 -11.40 7.96 -19.46
CA TRP A 298 -11.68 6.74 -18.73
C TRP A 298 -12.25 5.66 -19.64
N THR A 299 -11.79 4.42 -19.45
CA THR A 299 -12.38 3.24 -20.11
C THR A 299 -12.85 2.21 -19.09
N LEU A 300 -14.09 1.76 -19.24
CA LEU A 300 -14.62 0.64 -18.46
C LEU A 300 -13.95 -0.65 -18.93
N LYS A 301 -13.13 -1.28 -18.08
CA LYS A 301 -12.44 -2.53 -18.41
C LYS A 301 -13.21 -3.77 -17.99
N HIS A 302 -13.90 -3.68 -16.86
CA HIS A 302 -14.57 -4.84 -16.30
C HIS A 302 -15.81 -4.44 -15.51
N ARG A 303 -16.81 -5.31 -15.49
CA ARG A 303 -18.03 -5.13 -14.71
C ARG A 303 -18.53 -6.47 -14.20
N VAL A 304 -18.77 -6.58 -12.90
CA VAL A 304 -19.24 -7.80 -12.24
C VAL A 304 -20.38 -7.48 -11.29
N SER A 305 -21.41 -8.33 -11.21
CA SER A 305 -22.52 -8.10 -10.29
C SER A 305 -22.07 -8.30 -8.83
N ILE A 306 -22.58 -7.47 -7.93
CA ILE A 306 -22.29 -7.63 -6.49
C ILE A 306 -22.79 -8.99 -6.00
N GLN A 307 -23.93 -9.46 -6.51
CA GLN A 307 -24.46 -10.80 -6.22
C GLN A 307 -23.42 -11.91 -6.49
N ARG A 308 -22.63 -11.78 -7.56
CA ARG A 308 -21.54 -12.72 -7.88
C ARG A 308 -20.40 -12.60 -6.87
N LEU A 309 -20.00 -11.38 -6.52
CA LEU A 309 -18.93 -11.12 -5.52
C LEU A 309 -19.29 -11.65 -4.13
N THR A 310 -20.57 -11.69 -3.79
CA THR A 310 -21.06 -12.11 -2.47
C THR A 310 -21.67 -13.51 -2.48
N GLU A 311 -21.60 -14.27 -3.59
CA GLU A 311 -22.31 -15.55 -3.76
C GLU A 311 -21.90 -16.62 -2.73
N LYS A 312 -20.72 -16.47 -2.14
CA LYS A 312 -20.14 -17.41 -1.16
C LYS A 312 -20.36 -16.97 0.30
N ILE A 313 -21.11 -15.88 0.51
CA ILE A 313 -21.37 -15.30 1.82
C ILE A 313 -22.84 -15.58 2.18
N ILE A 314 -23.09 -15.92 3.45
CA ILE A 314 -24.42 -16.29 3.95
C ILE A 314 -25.22 -15.04 4.35
N THR A 315 -24.55 -13.96 4.76
CA THR A 315 -25.14 -12.68 5.17
C THR A 315 -25.59 -11.85 3.96
N PRO A 316 -26.59 -10.96 4.13
CA PRO A 316 -27.11 -10.17 3.01
C PRO A 316 -25.99 -9.37 2.32
N PRO A 317 -26.03 -9.25 0.99
CA PRO A 317 -24.91 -8.77 0.16
C PRO A 317 -24.68 -7.25 0.22
N SER A 318 -25.11 -6.58 1.28
CA SER A 318 -25.20 -5.11 1.28
C SER A 318 -23.88 -4.39 1.50
N ASN A 319 -22.85 -5.06 2.02
CA ASN A 319 -21.60 -4.40 2.39
C ASN A 319 -20.39 -5.19 1.87
N TYR A 320 -19.59 -4.55 1.02
CA TYR A 320 -18.24 -4.98 0.69
C TYR A 320 -17.31 -3.76 0.70
N ASN A 321 -16.06 -3.97 1.08
CA ASN A 321 -15.03 -2.93 1.09
C ASN A 321 -13.81 -3.41 0.28
N ILE A 322 -13.44 -2.68 -0.75
CA ILE A 322 -12.26 -2.97 -1.56
C ILE A 322 -11.02 -2.66 -0.74
N ILE A 323 -10.17 -3.67 -0.59
CA ILE A 323 -8.93 -3.56 0.16
C ILE A 323 -7.79 -3.18 -0.77
N THR A 324 -7.63 -3.92 -1.87
CA THR A 324 -6.56 -3.66 -2.84
C THR A 324 -6.77 -4.38 -4.16
N VAL A 325 -6.20 -3.82 -5.22
CA VAL A 325 -5.98 -4.52 -6.49
C VAL A 325 -4.57 -5.09 -6.45
N HIS A 326 -4.44 -6.40 -6.64
CA HIS A 326 -3.15 -7.06 -6.62
C HIS A 326 -2.26 -6.49 -7.74
N PRO A 327 -1.01 -6.05 -7.44
CA PRO A 327 -0.18 -5.34 -8.41
C PRO A 327 0.26 -6.21 -9.58
N ASP A 328 0.49 -7.51 -9.34
CA ASP A 328 1.07 -8.42 -10.33
C ASP A 328 0.05 -9.31 -11.07
N CYS A 329 -1.19 -9.36 -10.60
CA CYS A 329 -2.20 -10.25 -11.17
C CYS A 329 -3.58 -9.59 -11.08
N ASN A 330 -4.51 -9.98 -11.94
CA ASN A 330 -5.84 -9.33 -12.02
C ASN A 330 -6.77 -9.82 -10.90
N TRP A 331 -6.29 -9.78 -9.66
CA TRP A 331 -7.01 -10.16 -8.45
C TRP A 331 -7.40 -8.92 -7.67
N ILE A 332 -8.63 -8.90 -7.17
CA ILE A 332 -9.12 -7.86 -6.25
C ILE A 332 -9.35 -8.51 -4.90
N LEU A 333 -8.74 -7.94 -3.86
CA LEU A 333 -9.01 -8.32 -2.48
C LEU A 333 -10.02 -7.35 -1.89
N TYR A 334 -10.99 -7.90 -1.19
CA TYR A 334 -12.06 -7.14 -0.56
C TYR A 334 -12.56 -7.88 0.68
N ALA A 335 -13.11 -7.14 1.63
CA ALA A 335 -13.88 -7.70 2.73
C ALA A 335 -15.36 -7.61 2.38
N ALA A 336 -16.16 -8.58 2.81
CA ALA A 336 -17.60 -8.55 2.57
C ALA A 336 -18.38 -9.29 3.66
N GLY A 337 -19.63 -8.86 3.86
CA GLY A 337 -20.52 -9.37 4.89
C GLY A 337 -20.22 -8.81 6.29
N TRP A 338 -21.13 -9.06 7.22
CA TRP A 338 -21.01 -8.57 8.62
C TRP A 338 -19.88 -9.22 9.42
N ASP A 339 -19.36 -10.34 8.94
CA ASP A 339 -18.25 -11.07 9.55
C ASP A 339 -16.88 -10.70 8.95
N GLU A 340 -16.84 -9.63 8.14
CA GLU A 340 -15.65 -9.10 7.49
C GLU A 340 -14.88 -10.22 6.77
N THR A 341 -15.62 -11.09 6.05
CA THR A 341 -14.99 -12.21 5.35
C THR A 341 -14.06 -11.67 4.28
N LEU A 342 -12.78 -12.02 4.40
CA LEU A 342 -11.76 -11.66 3.42
C LEU A 342 -11.94 -12.53 2.18
N MET A 343 -12.13 -11.86 1.05
CA MET A 343 -12.48 -12.42 -0.24
C MET A 343 -11.45 -12.01 -1.29
N ALA A 344 -11.37 -12.80 -2.36
CA ALA A 344 -10.52 -12.54 -3.49
C ALA A 344 -11.27 -12.83 -4.80
N TYR A 345 -11.31 -11.87 -5.70
CA TYR A 345 -11.96 -11.99 -7.00
C TYR A 345 -10.91 -11.99 -8.12
N ASN A 346 -10.88 -13.05 -8.92
CA ASN A 346 -10.08 -13.14 -10.13
C ASN A 346 -10.87 -12.54 -11.31
N VAL A 347 -10.40 -11.42 -11.84
CA VAL A 347 -11.05 -10.71 -12.95
C VAL A 347 -10.97 -11.51 -14.25
N ASP A 348 -9.85 -12.21 -14.53
CA ASP A 348 -9.66 -12.96 -15.78
C ASP A 348 -10.56 -14.20 -15.89
N ARG A 349 -10.83 -14.84 -14.75
CA ARG A 349 -11.61 -16.10 -14.66
C ARG A 349 -13.03 -15.90 -14.15
N GLU A 350 -13.33 -14.69 -13.66
CA GLU A 350 -14.57 -14.37 -12.97
C GLU A 350 -14.88 -15.33 -11.80
N GLU A 351 -13.82 -15.72 -11.08
CA GLU A 351 -13.86 -16.64 -9.95
C GLU A 351 -13.71 -15.89 -8.63
N VAL A 352 -14.64 -16.13 -7.71
CA VAL A 352 -14.59 -15.60 -6.35
C VAL A 352 -14.04 -16.66 -5.41
N HIS A 353 -13.21 -16.26 -4.46
CA HIS A 353 -12.63 -17.15 -3.45
C HIS A 353 -12.73 -16.56 -2.05
N VAL A 354 -13.13 -17.40 -1.10
CA VAL A 354 -13.05 -17.08 0.33
C VAL A 354 -11.62 -17.33 0.79
N ILE A 355 -10.97 -16.31 1.36
CA ILE A 355 -9.66 -16.45 1.98
C ILE A 355 -9.83 -16.89 3.43
N ARG A 356 -10.52 -16.08 4.23
CA ARG A 356 -10.71 -16.31 5.66
C ARG A 356 -11.82 -15.44 6.22
N ASN A 357 -12.54 -15.95 7.21
CA ASN A 357 -13.45 -15.17 8.02
C ASN A 357 -12.67 -14.42 9.13
N LEU A 358 -12.84 -13.10 9.24
CA LEU A 358 -12.15 -12.30 10.25
C LEU A 358 -12.93 -12.23 11.58
N GLY A 359 -14.23 -12.51 11.53
CA GLY A 359 -15.12 -12.66 12.69
C GLY A 359 -15.99 -11.44 12.94
N SER A 360 -17.25 -11.67 13.33
CA SER A 360 -18.26 -10.62 13.60
C SER A 360 -17.98 -9.79 14.86
N ASP A 361 -17.20 -10.32 15.79
CA ASP A 361 -16.95 -9.70 17.10
C ASP A 361 -15.82 -8.68 17.03
N SER A 362 -15.47 -8.23 15.83
CA SER A 362 -14.31 -7.40 15.55
C SER A 362 -14.61 -6.45 14.42
N ILE A 363 -14.88 -5.19 14.75
CA ILE A 363 -14.93 -4.13 13.74
C ILE A 363 -13.51 -3.99 13.20
N VAL A 364 -13.34 -4.14 11.89
CA VAL A 364 -12.05 -3.93 11.25
C VAL A 364 -11.94 -2.46 10.88
N SER A 365 -11.06 -1.73 11.54
CA SER A 365 -10.93 -0.29 11.38
C SER A 365 -10.04 0.13 10.20
N SER A 366 -9.13 -0.74 9.76
CA SER A 366 -8.29 -0.47 8.58
C SER A 366 -7.69 -1.74 7.98
N TYR A 367 -7.46 -1.68 6.68
CA TYR A 367 -6.82 -2.72 5.87
C TYR A 367 -5.58 -2.13 5.19
N ASN A 368 -4.40 -2.67 5.48
CA ASN A 368 -3.12 -2.16 5.00
C ASN A 368 -2.35 -3.24 4.23
N PRO A 369 -2.49 -3.32 2.89
CA PRO A 369 -1.79 -4.27 2.04
C PRO A 369 -0.27 -4.14 2.19
N TYR A 370 0.44 -5.26 2.34
CA TYR A 370 1.88 -5.24 2.60
C TYR A 370 2.69 -6.01 1.57
N ILE A 371 3.64 -5.30 0.98
CA ILE A 371 4.65 -5.81 0.05
C ILE A 371 5.99 -5.73 0.76
N PRO A 372 6.63 -6.84 1.17
CA PRO A 372 7.87 -6.79 1.94
C PRO A 372 9.01 -6.09 1.18
N LEU A 373 9.64 -5.10 1.82
CA LEU A 373 10.82 -4.40 1.29
C LEU A 373 12.08 -4.87 2.02
N TYR A 374 12.89 -5.71 1.38
CA TYR A 374 14.10 -6.25 2.01
C TYR A 374 15.39 -5.46 1.72
N SER A 375 15.26 -4.25 1.18
CA SER A 375 16.39 -3.39 0.79
C SER A 375 16.57 -2.20 1.73
N GLY A 376 17.80 -1.98 2.20
CA GLY A 376 18.22 -0.77 2.92
C GLY A 376 17.68 -0.66 4.35
N SER A 377 18.45 -0.05 5.24
CA SER A 377 17.94 0.42 6.53
C SER A 377 17.32 1.80 6.35
N LEU A 378 16.23 2.09 7.06
CA LEU A 378 15.69 3.46 7.13
C LEU A 378 16.62 4.46 7.85
N THR A 379 17.74 3.98 8.41
CA THR A 379 18.65 4.74 9.27
C THR A 379 19.84 5.37 8.55
N ASP A 380 20.01 5.21 7.23
CA ASP A 380 21.23 5.65 6.52
C ASP A 380 21.30 7.18 6.26
N GLY A 381 20.73 8.00 7.16
CA GLY A 381 20.62 9.45 7.01
C GLY A 381 20.69 10.24 8.32
N GLN A 382 21.61 9.88 9.22
CA GLN A 382 22.07 10.76 10.31
C GLN A 382 23.54 11.08 10.19
#